data_AF-A0A966QWV8-F1
#
_entry.id   AF-A0A966QWV8-F1
#
_cell.length_a   1.000
_cell.length_b   1.000
_cell.length_c   1.000
_cell.angle_alpha   90.00
_cell.angle_beta   90.00
_cell.angle_gamma   90.00
#
_symmetry.space_group_name_H-M   'P 1'
#
loop_
_entity.id
_entity.type
_entity.pdbx_description
1 polymer ?
#
loop_
_entity_poly.entity_id
_entity_poly.type
_entity_poly.pdbx_seq_one_letter_code
_entity_poly.pdbx_strand_id
1 'polypeptide(L)'
;MLRAIRWYQDQRTGALSPCRFFPSCSEYAHDAIERHGAWRGGLLAARRLGRCRPFGPSGFDPVPERVVGDNPSRNVVAASRTVVAGTLGESARRRDWRSSSRSSPGEGFAPKHLDTASDLYRSLVGQQEMRSIGLDLAVRPIDVMRDNFAQGLIYASLVVGLALLYLVQQRMVASRTVSPTMSASQQKLLQYLPVVFAVFQVVLPTGLVVYYAVQAVFRIGQQAYITKRFYGDDDSIGRQAQQASAKARELKDDDVKKTKKSENKGKNDDFSSKRVTPPKGKQQPQRRPTPPRGDGPPQRPKPPKR
;
A
#
# COMPACT_ATOMS: atom_id res chain seq x y z
N MET A 1 -17.62 3.99 -39.94
CA MET A 1 -16.68 4.33 -38.84
C MET A 1 -17.36 4.32 -37.48
N LEU A 2 -18.39 5.14 -37.22
CA LEU A 2 -19.10 5.16 -35.92
C LEU A 2 -19.70 3.80 -35.51
N ARG A 3 -20.27 3.04 -36.47
CA ARG A 3 -20.77 1.67 -36.21
C ARG A 3 -19.69 0.71 -35.68
N ALA A 4 -18.44 0.87 -36.13
CA ALA A 4 -17.33 0.04 -35.66
C ALA A 4 -16.92 0.41 -34.22
N ILE A 5 -17.01 1.70 -33.87
CA ILE A 5 -16.73 2.18 -32.51
C ILE A 5 -17.81 1.69 -31.55
N ARG A 6 -19.08 1.76 -31.94
CA ARG A 6 -20.21 1.22 -31.14
C ARG A 6 -20.09 -0.29 -30.94
N TRP A 7 -19.80 -1.04 -32.00
CA TRP A 7 -19.56 -2.48 -31.90
C TRP A 7 -18.38 -2.83 -30.98
N TYR A 8 -17.33 -2.01 -30.95
CA TYR A 8 -16.23 -2.14 -29.99
C TYR A 8 -16.66 -1.81 -28.56
N GLN A 9 -17.47 -0.75 -28.36
CA GLN A 9 -18.02 -0.39 -27.05
C GLN A 9 -18.90 -1.52 -26.50
N ASP A 10 -19.78 -2.08 -27.33
CA ASP A 10 -20.70 -3.18 -26.98
C ASP A 10 -19.96 -4.46 -26.56
N GLN A 11 -18.91 -4.85 -27.29
CA GLN A 11 -18.09 -6.00 -26.87
C GLN A 11 -17.33 -5.79 -25.56
N ARG A 12 -17.15 -4.53 -25.17
CA ARG A 12 -16.36 -4.15 -23.99
C ARG A 12 -17.23 -3.67 -22.83
N THR A 13 -18.56 -3.77 -22.94
CA THR A 13 -19.48 -3.47 -21.84
C THR A 13 -19.22 -4.42 -20.67
N GLY A 14 -18.96 -3.86 -19.48
CA GLY A 14 -18.66 -4.64 -18.26
C GLY A 14 -17.18 -4.91 -18.01
N ALA A 15 -16.27 -4.59 -18.95
CA ALA A 15 -14.83 -4.67 -18.73
C ALA A 15 -14.27 -3.34 -18.19
N LEU A 16 -13.32 -3.40 -17.25
CA LEU A 16 -12.61 -2.21 -16.79
C LEU A 16 -11.88 -1.56 -17.97
N SER A 17 -12.17 -0.27 -18.21
CA SER A 17 -11.46 0.46 -19.26
C SER A 17 -10.03 0.79 -18.79
N PRO A 18 -8.98 0.38 -19.52
CA PRO A 18 -7.58 0.74 -19.23
C PRO A 18 -7.26 2.18 -19.68
N CYS A 19 -8.30 3.00 -19.92
CA CYS A 19 -8.16 4.36 -20.37
C CYS A 19 -7.70 5.25 -19.21
N ARG A 20 -6.63 6.01 -19.45
CA ARG A 20 -6.02 6.90 -18.46
C ARG A 20 -6.62 8.32 -18.48
N PHE A 21 -7.39 8.64 -19.51
CA PHE A 21 -8.13 9.90 -19.63
C PHE A 21 -9.64 9.67 -19.52
N PHE A 22 -10.36 10.67 -19.02
CA PHE A 22 -11.83 10.71 -19.00
C PHE A 22 -12.32 11.80 -19.99
N PRO A 23 -13.32 11.53 -20.83
CA PRO A 23 -14.00 10.24 -21.06
C PRO A 23 -13.08 9.19 -21.71
N SER A 24 -13.54 7.95 -21.84
CA SER A 24 -12.75 6.83 -22.40
C SER A 24 -12.27 7.13 -23.84
N CYS A 25 -11.21 6.45 -24.30
CA CYS A 25 -10.67 6.68 -25.64
C CYS A 25 -11.67 6.35 -26.76
N SER A 26 -12.54 5.34 -26.57
CA SER A 26 -13.60 5.01 -27.52
C SER A 26 -14.70 6.07 -27.54
N GLU A 27 -15.06 6.61 -26.37
CA GLU A 27 -16.05 7.68 -26.25
C GLU A 27 -15.54 8.98 -26.91
N TYR A 28 -14.30 9.36 -26.61
CA TYR A 28 -13.66 10.50 -27.27
C TYR A 28 -13.57 10.31 -28.78
N ALA A 29 -13.30 9.09 -29.26
CA ALA A 29 -13.26 8.81 -30.68
C ALA A 29 -14.65 8.97 -31.33
N HIS A 30 -15.71 8.49 -30.66
CA HIS A 30 -17.09 8.69 -31.11
C HIS A 30 -17.41 10.18 -31.24
N ASP A 31 -17.22 10.95 -30.16
CA ASP A 31 -17.49 12.39 -30.13
C ASP A 31 -16.64 13.18 -31.13
N ALA A 32 -15.36 12.82 -31.29
CA ALA A 32 -14.46 13.50 -32.22
C ALA A 32 -14.90 13.30 -33.67
N ILE A 33 -15.32 12.09 -34.04
CA ILE A 33 -15.78 11.78 -35.40
C ILE A 33 -17.15 12.40 -35.66
N GLU A 34 -18.04 12.41 -34.67
CA GLU A 34 -19.35 13.03 -34.78
C GLU A 34 -19.23 14.56 -34.98
N ARG A 35 -18.35 15.22 -34.23
CA ARG A 35 -18.19 16.69 -34.31
C ARG A 35 -17.30 17.18 -35.46
N HIS A 36 -16.21 16.47 -35.76
CA HIS A 36 -15.19 16.94 -36.73
C HIS A 36 -15.17 16.15 -38.03
N GLY A 37 -16.02 15.12 -38.16
CA GLY A 37 -16.03 14.20 -39.30
C GLY A 37 -14.92 13.14 -39.21
N ALA A 38 -15.00 12.13 -40.08
CA ALA A 38 -14.14 10.94 -40.03
C ALA A 38 -12.64 11.24 -40.10
N TRP A 39 -12.22 12.21 -40.91
CA TRP A 39 -10.80 12.52 -41.11
C TRP A 39 -10.20 13.30 -39.94
N ARG A 40 -10.72 14.51 -39.66
CA ARG A 40 -10.21 15.37 -38.57
C ARG A 40 -10.50 14.76 -37.19
N GLY A 41 -11.68 14.17 -36.99
CA GLY A 41 -12.03 13.44 -35.78
C GLY A 41 -11.18 12.20 -35.57
N GLY A 42 -10.89 11.45 -36.64
CA GLY A 42 -9.97 10.31 -36.61
C GLY A 42 -8.55 10.71 -36.20
N LEU A 43 -8.02 11.82 -36.72
CA LEU A 43 -6.70 12.33 -36.34
C LEU A 43 -6.62 12.74 -34.86
N LEU A 44 -7.65 13.42 -34.34
CA LEU A 44 -7.75 13.78 -32.93
C LEU A 44 -7.79 12.55 -32.03
N ALA A 45 -8.61 11.55 -32.40
CA ALA A 45 -8.72 10.29 -31.69
C ALA A 45 -7.39 9.51 -31.68
N ALA A 46 -6.71 9.41 -32.83
CA ALA A 46 -5.41 8.75 -32.95
C ALA A 46 -4.32 9.43 -32.10
N ARG A 47 -4.27 10.77 -32.11
CA ARG A 47 -3.34 11.55 -31.30
C ARG A 47 -3.56 11.32 -29.80
N ARG A 48 -4.82 11.18 -29.36
CA ARG A 48 -5.13 10.86 -27.95
C ARG A 48 -4.77 9.42 -27.61
N LEU A 49 -5.05 8.46 -28.50
CA LEU A 49 -4.69 7.06 -28.28
C LEU A 49 -3.18 6.89 -28.09
N GLY A 50 -2.36 7.59 -28.87
CA GLY A 50 -0.90 7.60 -28.72
C GLY A 50 -0.39 8.21 -27.39
N ARG A 51 -1.18 9.08 -26.75
CA ARG A 51 -0.91 9.62 -25.41
C ARG A 51 -1.41 8.70 -24.29
N CYS A 52 -2.41 7.87 -24.55
CA CYS A 52 -3.01 6.94 -23.59
C CYS A 52 -2.15 5.66 -23.45
N ARG A 53 -0.94 5.83 -22.89
CA ARG A 53 0.02 4.76 -22.59
C ARG A 53 0.29 4.71 -21.07
N PRO A 54 0.78 3.59 -20.49
CA PRO A 54 0.94 3.43 -19.04
C PRO A 54 1.81 4.51 -18.36
N PHE A 55 2.76 5.10 -19.09
CA PHE A 55 3.61 6.21 -18.62
C PHE A 55 3.23 7.57 -19.23
N GLY A 56 2.01 7.68 -19.76
CA GLY A 56 1.49 8.90 -20.36
C GLY A 56 0.78 9.82 -19.36
N PRO A 57 0.34 11.00 -19.80
CA PRO A 57 -0.50 11.87 -18.98
C PRO A 57 -1.85 11.20 -18.65
N SER A 58 -2.50 11.68 -17.60
CA SER A 58 -3.87 11.32 -17.20
C SER A 58 -4.68 12.58 -16.95
N GLY A 59 -5.99 12.51 -17.12
CA GLY A 59 -6.88 13.60 -16.73
C GLY A 59 -8.13 13.71 -17.60
N PHE A 60 -8.82 14.83 -17.45
CA PHE A 60 -9.98 15.19 -18.26
C PHE A 60 -9.51 15.85 -19.57
N ASP A 61 -9.96 15.34 -20.71
CA ASP A 61 -9.63 15.86 -22.05
C ASP A 61 -10.93 15.84 -22.88
N PRO A 62 -11.68 16.94 -23.00
CA PRO A 62 -12.88 16.97 -23.83
C PRO A 62 -12.54 17.16 -25.32
N VAL A 63 -13.42 16.74 -26.24
CA VAL A 63 -13.26 17.02 -27.68
C VAL A 63 -13.38 18.52 -27.92
N PRO A 64 -12.44 19.17 -28.64
CA PRO A 64 -12.55 20.60 -28.95
C PRO A 64 -13.83 20.89 -29.74
N GLU A 65 -14.44 22.05 -29.54
CA GLU A 65 -15.61 22.46 -30.31
C GLU A 65 -15.22 22.75 -31.76
N ARG A 66 -16.12 22.44 -32.70
CA ARG A 66 -15.94 22.80 -34.11
C ARG A 66 -16.17 24.30 -34.21
N VAL A 67 -15.11 25.06 -34.47
CA VAL A 67 -15.24 26.47 -34.83
C VAL A 67 -15.91 26.49 -36.21
N VAL A 68 -17.24 26.57 -36.22
CA VAL A 68 -18.01 26.87 -37.44
C VAL A 68 -17.72 28.33 -37.72
N GLY A 69 -16.86 28.58 -38.70
CA GLY A 69 -16.61 29.92 -39.19
C GLY A 69 -17.86 30.42 -39.89
N ASP A 70 -18.64 31.23 -39.18
CA ASP A 70 -19.52 32.22 -39.79
C ASP A 70 -19.30 33.58 -39.14
N ASN A 71 -19.05 34.54 -40.03
CA ASN A 71 -18.96 36.00 -39.88
C ASN A 71 -17.57 36.65 -39.62
N PRO A 72 -16.95 37.30 -40.64
CA PRO A 72 -15.74 38.12 -40.51
C PRO A 72 -15.99 39.54 -39.95
N SER A 73 -17.15 39.84 -39.37
CA SER A 73 -17.43 41.15 -38.76
C SER A 73 -17.53 41.08 -37.24
N ARG A 74 -16.37 40.94 -36.58
CA ARG A 74 -16.18 41.39 -35.20
C ARG A 74 -14.71 41.72 -34.90
N ASN A 75 -14.18 42.62 -35.71
CA ASN A 75 -13.06 43.49 -35.36
C ASN A 75 -13.49 44.48 -34.28
N VAL A 76 -13.44 44.08 -33.01
CA VAL A 76 -13.16 44.91 -31.81
C VAL A 76 -12.81 43.86 -30.75
N VAL A 77 -11.57 43.40 -30.57
CA VAL A 77 -10.54 44.00 -29.70
C VAL A 77 -9.17 43.44 -30.14
N ALA A 78 -8.68 43.92 -31.28
CA ALA A 78 -7.28 43.77 -31.70
C ALA A 78 -6.61 45.16 -31.73
N ALA A 79 -6.68 45.85 -30.60
CA ALA A 79 -5.84 46.98 -30.20
C ALA A 79 -5.91 46.93 -28.67
N SER A 80 -4.91 46.43 -27.95
CA SER A 80 -3.60 47.06 -27.82
C SER A 80 -2.55 46.02 -27.44
N ARG A 81 -1.65 45.69 -28.37
CA ARG A 81 -0.30 45.21 -28.03
C ARG A 81 0.62 46.42 -28.13
N THR A 82 0.72 47.17 -27.04
CA THR A 82 1.84 48.09 -26.84
C THR A 82 2.71 47.51 -25.73
N VAL A 83 3.84 46.99 -26.18
CA VAL A 83 5.09 46.71 -25.50
C VAL A 83 5.23 47.37 -24.12
N VAL A 84 5.32 46.55 -23.07
CA VAL A 84 6.23 46.79 -21.94
C VAL A 84 6.90 45.46 -21.61
N ALA A 85 8.13 45.31 -22.09
CA ALA A 85 9.07 44.35 -21.55
C ALA A 85 9.51 44.86 -20.17
N GLY A 86 9.22 44.09 -19.12
CA GLY A 86 9.52 44.47 -17.75
C GLY A 86 9.43 43.27 -16.81
N THR A 87 10.49 42.47 -16.82
CA THR A 87 11.02 41.69 -15.68
C THR A 87 10.04 41.26 -14.58
N LEU A 88 9.31 40.14 -14.75
CA LEU A 88 8.82 39.37 -13.60
C LEU A 88 8.71 37.89 -13.95
N GLY A 89 9.62 37.11 -13.38
CA GLY A 89 9.38 35.77 -12.85
C GLY A 89 8.69 34.77 -13.76
N GLU A 90 9.49 34.00 -14.49
CA GLU A 90 9.14 32.71 -15.08
C GLU A 90 8.93 31.64 -13.98
N SER A 91 7.99 31.90 -13.07
CA SER A 91 7.69 31.07 -11.90
C SER A 91 6.18 30.81 -11.75
N ALA A 92 5.32 31.52 -12.49
CA ALA A 92 3.87 31.44 -12.37
C ALA A 92 3.20 30.39 -13.28
N ARG A 93 3.90 29.29 -13.62
CA ARG A 93 3.29 28.16 -14.36
C ARG A 93 3.41 26.79 -13.68
N ARG A 94 3.67 26.78 -12.37
CA ARG A 94 3.25 25.68 -11.49
C ARG A 94 1.93 26.10 -10.86
N ARG A 95 0.81 25.68 -11.45
CA ARG A 95 -0.47 25.65 -10.74
C ARG A 95 -0.26 24.75 -9.54
N ASP A 96 -0.04 25.37 -8.39
CA ASP A 96 0.06 24.71 -7.11
C ASP A 96 -1.29 24.07 -6.79
N TRP A 97 -1.44 22.80 -7.14
CA TRP A 97 -2.63 22.00 -6.87
C TRP A 97 -2.88 21.81 -5.36
N ARG A 98 -1.93 22.18 -4.49
CA ARG A 98 -1.97 21.93 -3.05
C ARG A 98 -2.74 23.00 -2.28
N SER A 99 -2.91 24.20 -2.84
CA SER A 99 -3.54 25.33 -2.13
C SER A 99 -5.06 25.35 -2.25
N SER A 100 -5.65 24.83 -3.34
CA SER A 100 -7.09 24.95 -3.58
C SER A 100 -7.94 23.78 -3.04
N SER A 101 -7.37 22.79 -2.35
CA SER A 101 -8.14 21.73 -1.66
C SER A 101 -8.24 21.95 -0.15
N ARG A 102 -7.73 23.08 0.36
CA ARG A 102 -8.06 23.55 1.71
C ARG A 102 -9.32 24.40 1.59
N SER A 103 -10.44 23.87 2.04
CA SER A 103 -11.50 24.72 2.60
C SER A 103 -10.86 25.64 3.63
N SER A 104 -11.16 26.93 3.57
CA SER A 104 -10.79 27.88 4.63
C SER A 104 -11.33 27.34 5.96
N PRO A 105 -10.59 27.40 7.08
CA PRO A 105 -11.12 26.97 8.37
C PRO A 105 -12.37 27.79 8.71
N GLY A 106 -13.55 27.18 8.60
CA GLY A 106 -14.86 27.80 8.82
C GLY A 106 -15.82 27.74 7.62
N GLU A 107 -15.33 27.57 6.41
CA GLU A 107 -16.16 27.34 5.21
C GLU A 107 -16.26 25.83 4.99
N GLY A 108 -17.48 25.27 5.00
CA GLY A 108 -17.69 23.82 4.83
C GLY A 108 -17.25 23.29 3.47
N PHE A 109 -17.63 22.05 3.14
CA PHE A 109 -17.25 21.44 1.88
C PHE A 109 -17.79 22.24 0.67
N ALA A 110 -16.94 22.54 -0.31
CA ALA A 110 -17.31 23.30 -1.52
C ALA A 110 -16.95 22.50 -2.79
N PRO A 111 -17.91 21.80 -3.42
CA PRO A 111 -17.63 20.97 -4.59
C PRO A 111 -17.34 21.82 -5.83
N LYS A 112 -16.21 21.57 -6.49
CA LYS A 112 -15.75 22.32 -7.68
C LYS A 112 -16.34 21.87 -9.01
N HIS A 113 -16.78 20.62 -9.07
CA HIS A 113 -17.16 19.95 -10.32
C HIS A 113 -18.62 19.52 -10.32
N LEU A 114 -19.42 20.12 -9.43
CA LEU A 114 -20.86 19.95 -9.40
C LEU A 114 -21.50 21.24 -9.88
N ASP A 115 -22.53 21.08 -10.69
CA ASP A 115 -23.33 22.21 -11.15
C ASP A 115 -24.02 22.87 -9.96
N THR A 116 -23.90 24.19 -9.81
CA THR A 116 -24.42 24.94 -8.66
C THR A 116 -25.94 24.82 -8.51
N ALA A 117 -26.65 24.53 -9.61
CA ALA A 117 -28.10 24.33 -9.59
C ALA A 117 -28.51 22.89 -9.23
N SER A 118 -27.58 21.94 -9.22
CA SER A 118 -27.88 20.55 -8.88
C SER A 118 -28.22 20.38 -7.39
N ASP A 119 -29.19 19.51 -7.09
CA ASP A 119 -29.54 19.14 -5.71
C ASP A 119 -28.37 18.50 -4.97
N LEU A 120 -27.47 17.85 -5.72
CA LEU A 120 -26.22 17.32 -5.18
C LEU A 120 -25.29 18.44 -4.71
N TYR A 121 -25.12 19.53 -5.48
CA TYR A 121 -24.33 20.68 -5.03
C TYR A 121 -24.92 21.30 -3.76
N ARG A 122 -26.25 21.49 -3.72
CA ARG A 122 -26.95 22.05 -2.56
C ARG A 122 -26.84 21.20 -1.31
N SER A 123 -26.80 19.86 -1.46
CA SER A 123 -26.66 18.95 -0.32
C SER A 123 -25.23 18.87 0.21
N LEU A 124 -24.22 19.12 -0.63
CA LEU A 124 -22.80 19.04 -0.27
C LEU A 124 -22.21 20.38 0.17
N VAL A 125 -22.71 21.50 -0.36
CA VAL A 125 -22.15 22.82 -0.06
C VAL A 125 -22.32 23.17 1.43
N GLY A 126 -21.21 23.49 2.09
CA GLY A 126 -21.21 23.88 3.50
C GLY A 126 -21.27 22.73 4.52
N GLN A 127 -21.36 21.46 4.08
CA GLN A 127 -21.35 20.32 4.99
C GLN A 127 -19.99 20.13 5.66
N GLN A 128 -20.00 19.90 6.98
CA GLN A 128 -18.79 19.61 7.77
C GLN A 128 -18.74 18.16 8.29
N GLU A 129 -19.86 17.46 8.23
CA GLU A 129 -19.98 16.08 8.70
C GLU A 129 -19.94 15.11 7.52
N MET A 130 -19.24 13.98 7.69
CA MET A 130 -19.21 12.91 6.70
C MET A 130 -19.96 11.70 7.27
N ARG A 131 -21.29 11.80 7.28
CA ARG A 131 -22.15 10.73 7.79
C ARG A 131 -22.22 9.55 6.83
N SER A 132 -21.92 8.36 7.32
CA SER A 132 -22.15 7.10 6.62
C SER A 132 -22.55 6.02 7.64
N ILE A 133 -23.58 5.23 7.31
CA ILE A 133 -24.12 4.18 8.19
C ILE A 133 -24.54 4.74 9.58
N GLY A 134 -24.93 6.02 9.64
CA GLY A 134 -25.30 6.69 10.90
C GLY A 134 -24.13 7.10 11.80
N LEU A 135 -22.87 6.92 11.36
CA LEU A 135 -21.67 7.42 12.04
C LEU A 135 -21.03 8.56 11.24
N ASP A 136 -20.38 9.50 11.91
CA ASP A 136 -19.53 10.49 11.25
C ASP A 136 -18.10 9.96 11.12
N LEU A 137 -17.67 9.78 9.87
CA LEU A 137 -16.37 9.20 9.55
C LEU A 137 -15.24 10.22 9.67
N ALA A 138 -15.54 11.53 9.70
CA ALA A 138 -14.56 12.59 9.80
C ALA A 138 -14.01 12.75 11.22
N VAL A 139 -14.82 12.42 12.22
CA VAL A 139 -14.52 12.70 13.63
C VAL A 139 -13.62 11.62 14.23
N ARG A 140 -12.77 12.02 15.18
CA ARG A 140 -11.94 11.09 15.95
C ARG A 140 -12.76 10.48 17.09
N PRO A 141 -12.71 9.16 17.32
CA PRO A 141 -13.43 8.50 18.39
C PRO A 141 -13.22 9.13 19.77
N ILE A 142 -12.00 9.61 20.05
CA ILE A 142 -11.67 10.26 21.33
C ILE A 142 -12.44 11.54 21.60
N ASP A 143 -12.76 12.30 20.56
CA ASP A 143 -13.48 13.57 20.72
C ASP A 143 -14.95 13.29 21.03
N VAL A 144 -15.57 12.37 20.27
CA VAL A 144 -16.98 11.97 20.52
C VAL A 144 -17.16 11.36 21.90
N MET A 145 -16.22 10.54 22.36
CA MET A 145 -16.27 9.94 23.70
C MET A 145 -16.21 10.97 24.84
N ARG A 146 -15.63 12.14 24.60
CA ARG A 146 -15.56 13.23 25.59
C ARG A 146 -16.81 14.10 25.55
N ASP A 147 -17.34 14.36 24.36
CA ASP A 147 -18.44 15.32 24.17
C ASP A 147 -19.83 14.69 24.38
N ASN A 148 -20.01 13.42 23.99
CA ASN A 148 -21.29 12.72 24.11
C ASN A 148 -21.08 11.26 24.50
N PHE A 149 -21.43 10.91 25.74
CA PHE A 149 -21.24 9.55 26.26
C PHE A 149 -22.01 8.49 25.45
N ALA A 150 -23.26 8.74 25.09
CA ALA A 150 -24.11 7.76 24.41
C ALA A 150 -23.60 7.47 22.98
N GLN A 151 -23.26 8.52 22.22
CA GLN A 151 -22.64 8.34 20.91
C GLN A 151 -21.23 7.76 21.05
N GLY A 152 -20.47 8.23 22.04
CA GLY A 152 -19.14 7.75 22.37
C GLY A 152 -19.05 6.25 22.58
N LEU A 153 -20.06 5.62 23.19
CA LEU A 153 -20.13 4.16 23.34
C LEU A 153 -20.12 3.42 21.99
N ILE A 154 -20.78 3.96 20.96
CA ILE A 154 -20.81 3.35 19.62
C ILE A 154 -19.40 3.37 19.02
N TYR A 155 -18.72 4.52 19.05
CA TYR A 155 -17.35 4.65 18.55
C TYR A 155 -16.35 3.82 19.37
N ALA A 156 -16.52 3.76 20.70
CA ALA A 156 -15.73 2.92 21.59
C ALA A 156 -15.89 1.44 21.23
N SER A 157 -17.13 0.98 21.01
CA SER A 157 -17.42 -0.41 20.64
C SER A 157 -16.74 -0.80 19.32
N LEU A 158 -16.67 0.13 18.37
CA LEU A 158 -16.01 -0.05 17.08
C LEU A 158 -14.49 -0.19 17.24
N VAL A 159 -13.87 0.68 18.04
CA VAL A 159 -12.42 0.59 18.31
C VAL A 159 -12.08 -0.70 19.07
N VAL A 160 -12.88 -1.08 20.07
CA VAL A 160 -12.69 -2.33 20.82
C VAL A 160 -12.87 -3.54 19.92
N GLY A 161 -13.88 -3.54 19.04
CA GLY A 161 -14.08 -4.59 18.05
C GLY A 161 -12.89 -4.74 17.10
N LEU A 162 -12.32 -3.63 16.64
CA LEU A 162 -11.11 -3.65 15.81
C LEU A 162 -9.89 -4.17 16.58
N ALA A 163 -9.70 -3.75 17.83
CA ALA A 163 -8.63 -4.26 18.68
C ALA A 163 -8.72 -5.79 18.83
N LEU A 164 -9.94 -6.30 19.06
CA LEU A 164 -10.20 -7.74 19.13
C LEU A 164 -9.88 -8.44 17.80
N LEU A 165 -10.30 -7.87 16.67
CA LEU A 165 -9.97 -8.41 15.33
C LEU A 165 -8.45 -8.50 15.13
N TYR A 166 -7.69 -7.50 15.55
CA TYR A 166 -6.23 -7.55 15.45
C TYR A 166 -5.60 -8.58 16.37
N LEU A 167 -6.13 -8.78 17.58
CA LEU A 167 -5.67 -9.87 18.46
C LEU A 167 -5.95 -11.25 17.83
N VAL A 168 -7.11 -11.42 17.21
CA VAL A 168 -7.46 -12.64 16.47
C VAL A 168 -6.52 -12.84 15.27
N GLN A 169 -6.30 -11.79 14.48
CA GLN A 169 -5.38 -11.82 13.34
C GLN A 169 -3.95 -12.20 13.78
N GLN A 170 -3.47 -11.61 14.89
CA GLN A 170 -2.15 -11.89 15.45
C GLN A 170 -2.02 -13.34 15.90
N ARG A 171 -3.04 -13.89 16.58
CA ARG A 171 -3.10 -15.32 16.95
C ARG A 171 -3.07 -16.22 15.72
N MET A 172 -3.85 -15.91 14.68
CA MET A 172 -3.91 -16.72 13.45
C MET A 172 -2.59 -16.71 12.65
N VAL A 173 -1.88 -15.59 12.60
CA VAL A 173 -0.60 -15.48 11.87
C VAL A 173 0.55 -16.07 12.69
N ALA A 174 0.60 -15.82 14.00
CA ALA A 174 1.66 -16.33 14.89
C ALA A 174 1.71 -17.86 14.91
N SER A 175 0.56 -18.54 14.77
CA SER A 175 0.51 -20.01 14.69
C SER A 175 1.23 -20.61 13.47
N ARG A 176 1.53 -19.81 12.44
CA ARG A 176 2.11 -20.30 11.16
C ARG A 176 3.57 -19.93 10.96
N THR A 177 4.03 -18.83 11.56
CA THR A 177 5.38 -18.30 11.33
C THR A 177 6.23 -18.41 12.59
N VAL A 178 6.51 -19.63 13.03
CA VAL A 178 7.54 -19.86 14.06
C VAL A 178 8.88 -19.99 13.35
N SER A 179 9.44 -18.86 12.91
CA SER A 179 10.78 -18.88 12.30
C SER A 179 11.82 -19.13 13.40
N PRO A 180 12.68 -20.16 13.28
CA PRO A 180 13.49 -20.61 14.41
C PRO A 180 14.65 -19.69 14.80
N THR A 181 14.79 -18.52 14.17
CA THR A 181 15.92 -17.59 14.29
C THR A 181 15.61 -16.29 15.03
N MET A 182 14.37 -16.06 15.49
CA MET A 182 14.02 -14.81 16.16
C MET A 182 14.53 -14.77 17.61
N SER A 183 15.15 -13.67 18.02
CA SER A 183 15.54 -13.45 19.42
C SER A 183 14.29 -13.26 20.29
N ALA A 184 14.36 -13.67 21.57
CA ALA A 184 13.24 -13.56 22.51
C ALA A 184 12.68 -12.13 22.61
N SER A 185 13.55 -11.13 22.49
CA SER A 185 13.18 -9.71 22.49
C SER A 185 12.37 -9.30 21.24
N GLN A 186 12.74 -9.80 20.05
CA GLN A 186 12.01 -9.54 18.81
C GLN A 186 10.61 -10.18 18.81
N GLN A 187 10.48 -11.35 19.44
CA GLN A 187 9.18 -12.01 19.60
C GLN A 187 8.24 -11.23 20.53
N LYS A 188 8.75 -10.67 21.62
CA LYS A 188 7.95 -9.82 22.53
C LYS A 188 7.53 -8.52 21.83
N LEU A 189 8.37 -7.92 21.01
CA LEU A 189 8.00 -6.73 20.23
C LEU A 189 6.81 -7.00 19.29
N LEU A 190 6.84 -8.13 18.56
CA LEU A 190 5.72 -8.55 17.70
C LEU A 190 4.43 -8.83 18.49
N GLN A 191 4.55 -9.20 19.77
CA GLN A 191 3.41 -9.41 20.66
C GLN A 191 2.70 -8.08 20.97
N TYR A 192 3.46 -7.03 21.26
CA TYR A 192 2.91 -5.72 21.65
C TYR A 192 2.45 -4.85 20.48
N LEU A 193 2.98 -5.07 19.27
CA LEU A 193 2.70 -4.23 18.10
C LEU A 193 1.19 -4.00 17.85
N PRO A 194 0.30 -5.02 17.85
CA PRO A 194 -1.11 -4.80 17.54
C PRO A 194 -1.88 -4.13 18.68
N VAL A 195 -1.45 -4.31 19.93
CA VAL A 195 -2.04 -3.64 21.09
C VAL A 195 -1.75 -2.14 21.05
N VAL A 196 -0.50 -1.78 20.74
CA VAL A 196 -0.11 -0.37 20.58
C VAL A 196 -0.87 0.28 19.43
N PHE A 197 -0.99 -0.43 18.30
CA PHE A 197 -1.75 0.07 17.15
C PHE A 197 -3.24 0.26 17.47
N ALA A 198 -3.85 -0.65 18.25
CA ALA A 198 -5.23 -0.52 18.71
C ALA A 198 -5.45 0.72 19.60
N VAL A 199 -4.50 1.07 20.47
CA VAL A 199 -4.56 2.30 21.29
C VAL A 199 -4.43 3.54 20.41
N PHE A 200 -3.50 3.53 19.44
CA PHE A 200 -3.31 4.64 18.50
C PHE A 200 -4.57 4.93 17.67
N GLN A 201 -5.40 3.91 17.44
CA GLN A 201 -6.62 3.99 16.67
C GLN A 201 -7.68 4.94 17.24
N VAL A 202 -7.67 5.19 18.55
CA VAL A 202 -8.59 6.13 19.23
C VAL A 202 -8.35 7.58 18.80
N VAL A 203 -7.14 7.90 18.33
CA VAL A 203 -6.71 9.24 17.89
C VAL A 203 -6.93 9.43 16.38
N LEU A 204 -7.17 8.35 15.64
CA LEU A 204 -7.36 8.40 14.20
C LEU A 204 -8.82 8.72 13.83
N PRO A 205 -9.08 9.32 12.65
CA PRO A 205 -10.45 9.54 12.18
C PRO A 205 -11.23 8.23 12.09
N THR A 206 -12.51 8.25 12.43
CA THR A 206 -13.38 7.06 12.47
C THR A 206 -13.42 6.34 11.13
N GLY A 207 -13.42 7.06 10.01
CA GLY A 207 -13.37 6.46 8.67
C GLY A 207 -12.14 5.58 8.45
N LEU A 208 -11.00 5.94 9.03
CA LEU A 208 -9.78 5.13 8.96
C LEU A 208 -9.90 3.87 9.83
N VAL A 209 -10.59 3.96 10.98
CA VAL A 209 -10.91 2.80 11.83
C VAL A 209 -11.79 1.80 11.08
N VAL A 210 -12.86 2.29 10.43
CA VAL A 210 -13.77 1.45 9.63
C VAL A 210 -13.02 0.79 8.46
N TYR A 211 -12.20 1.56 7.75
CA TYR A 211 -11.35 1.03 6.67
C TYR A 211 -10.48 -0.13 7.16
N TYR A 212 -9.78 0.05 8.28
CA TYR A 212 -8.92 -0.98 8.86
C TYR A 212 -9.69 -2.19 9.37
N ALA A 213 -10.90 -2.00 9.92
CA ALA A 213 -11.77 -3.09 10.33
C ALA A 213 -12.18 -3.96 9.15
N VAL A 214 -12.65 -3.35 8.07
CA VAL A 214 -13.01 -4.06 6.84
C VAL A 214 -11.78 -4.80 6.28
N GLN A 215 -10.63 -4.12 6.21
CA GLN A 215 -9.37 -4.75 5.77
C GLN A 215 -8.99 -5.95 6.64
N ALA A 216 -9.09 -5.85 7.97
CA ALA A 216 -8.79 -6.93 8.90
C ALA A 216 -9.72 -8.13 8.69
N VAL A 217 -11.03 -7.89 8.51
CA VAL A 217 -12.02 -8.94 8.21
C VAL A 217 -11.68 -9.66 6.91
N PHE A 218 -11.39 -8.93 5.83
CA PHE A 218 -10.97 -9.56 4.57
C PHE A 218 -9.69 -10.37 4.72
N ARG A 219 -8.69 -9.86 5.45
CA ARG A 219 -7.45 -10.61 5.71
C ARG A 219 -7.70 -11.88 6.50
N ILE A 220 -8.52 -11.82 7.55
CA ILE A 220 -8.90 -12.98 8.34
C ILE A 220 -9.67 -13.99 7.48
N GLY A 221 -10.61 -13.52 6.65
CA GLY A 221 -11.40 -14.37 5.75
C GLY A 221 -10.54 -15.06 4.69
N GLN A 222 -9.67 -14.32 4.01
CA GLN A 222 -8.70 -14.89 3.06
C GLN A 222 -7.79 -15.91 3.75
N GLN A 223 -7.25 -15.56 4.92
CA GLN A 223 -6.38 -16.43 5.67
C GLN A 223 -7.13 -17.70 6.09
N ALA A 224 -8.33 -17.58 6.64
CA ALA A 224 -9.18 -18.71 7.03
C ALA A 224 -9.51 -19.62 5.85
N TYR A 225 -9.86 -19.03 4.69
CA TYR A 225 -10.09 -19.78 3.46
C TYR A 225 -8.84 -20.55 3.01
N ILE A 226 -7.68 -19.90 2.94
CA ILE A 226 -6.40 -20.56 2.60
C ILE A 226 -6.10 -21.68 3.58
N THR A 227 -6.34 -21.47 4.87
CA THR A 227 -6.12 -22.49 5.91
C THR A 227 -7.00 -23.70 5.68
N LYS A 228 -8.30 -23.48 5.52
CA LYS A 228 -9.25 -24.57 5.36
C LYS A 228 -9.01 -25.31 4.05
N ARG A 229 -8.60 -24.59 2.99
CA ARG A 229 -8.40 -25.16 1.66
C ARG A 229 -7.06 -25.86 1.46
N PHE A 230 -5.97 -25.36 2.07
CA PHE A 230 -4.61 -25.90 1.87
C PHE A 230 -4.04 -26.64 3.09
N TYR A 231 -4.64 -26.46 4.27
CA TYR A 231 -4.15 -27.02 5.53
C TYR A 231 -5.22 -27.81 6.31
N GLY A 232 -6.39 -28.08 5.68
CA GLY A 232 -7.53 -28.75 6.31
C GLY A 232 -7.46 -30.28 6.34
N ASP A 233 -6.67 -30.90 5.45
CA ASP A 233 -6.46 -32.35 5.41
C ASP A 233 -5.06 -32.69 5.99
N ASP A 234 -5.01 -33.72 6.84
CA ASP A 234 -4.03 -33.97 7.91
C ASP A 234 -2.54 -34.22 7.56
N ASP A 235 -2.04 -33.77 6.40
CA ASP A 235 -0.61 -33.87 6.04
C ASP A 235 -0.06 -32.57 5.43
N SER A 236 -0.58 -31.43 5.91
CA SER A 236 -0.17 -30.14 5.37
C SER A 236 1.32 -29.85 5.60
N ILE A 237 2.00 -29.47 4.53
CA ILE A 237 3.43 -29.07 4.43
C ILE A 237 3.88 -28.19 5.61
N GLY A 238 2.99 -27.41 6.22
CA GLY A 238 3.24 -26.61 7.41
C GLY A 238 3.60 -27.41 8.67
N ARG A 239 2.88 -28.51 8.99
CA ARG A 239 3.22 -29.38 10.13
C ARG A 239 4.49 -30.18 9.85
N GLN A 240 4.68 -30.64 8.62
CA GLN A 240 5.91 -31.31 8.20
C GLN A 240 7.11 -30.37 8.31
N ALA A 241 6.98 -29.10 7.91
CA ALA A 241 8.01 -28.08 8.06
C ALA A 241 8.29 -27.74 9.54
N GLN A 242 7.26 -27.66 10.39
CA GLN A 242 7.42 -27.44 11.83
C GLN A 242 8.10 -28.64 12.52
N GLN A 243 7.72 -29.87 12.19
CA GLN A 243 8.37 -31.09 12.70
C GLN A 243 9.80 -31.25 12.19
N ALA A 244 10.07 -30.95 10.92
CA ALA A 244 11.43 -30.95 10.35
C ALA A 244 12.31 -29.88 11.04
N SER A 245 11.74 -28.70 11.32
CA SER A 245 12.43 -27.64 12.06
C SER A 245 12.68 -28.02 13.52
N ALA A 246 11.77 -28.77 14.16
CA ALA A 246 11.95 -29.29 15.52
C ALA A 246 13.04 -30.37 15.56
N LYS A 247 12.99 -31.35 14.65
CA LYS A 247 14.04 -32.38 14.50
C LYS A 247 15.42 -31.76 14.24
N ALA A 248 15.50 -30.70 13.42
CA ALA A 248 16.75 -30.00 13.18
C ALA A 248 17.33 -29.32 14.43
N ARG A 249 16.48 -28.89 15.37
CA ARG A 249 16.92 -28.34 16.67
C ARG A 249 17.41 -29.43 17.61
N GLU A 250 16.70 -30.55 17.70
CA GLU A 250 17.09 -31.70 18.52
C GLU A 250 18.45 -32.26 18.07
N LEU A 251 18.65 -32.44 16.76
CA LEU A 251 19.92 -32.88 16.20
C LEU A 251 21.07 -31.93 16.56
N LYS A 252 20.82 -30.60 16.52
CA LYS A 252 21.81 -29.60 16.90
C LYS A 252 22.17 -29.67 18.38
N ASP A 253 21.18 -29.87 19.26
CA ASP A 253 21.41 -29.99 20.70
C ASP A 253 22.13 -31.31 21.05
N ASP A 254 21.83 -32.40 20.34
CA ASP A 254 22.50 -33.70 20.49
C ASP A 254 23.94 -33.67 19.99
N ASP A 255 24.20 -33.01 18.86
CA ASP A 255 25.55 -32.77 18.37
C ASP A 255 26.36 -31.94 19.38
N VAL A 256 25.79 -30.85 19.92
CA VAL A 256 26.45 -30.04 20.96
C VAL A 256 26.71 -30.86 22.23
N LYS A 257 25.81 -31.75 22.64
CA LYS A 257 26.01 -32.65 23.79
C LYS A 257 27.11 -33.69 23.51
N LYS A 258 27.14 -34.28 22.31
CA LYS A 258 28.20 -35.22 21.92
C LYS A 258 29.56 -34.55 21.87
N THR A 259 29.67 -33.35 21.31
CA THR A 259 30.93 -32.58 21.29
C THR A 259 31.40 -32.26 22.70
N LYS A 260 30.51 -31.85 23.61
CA LYS A 260 30.86 -31.63 25.03
C LYS A 260 31.28 -32.92 25.73
N LYS A 261 30.65 -34.06 25.42
CA LYS A 261 31.02 -35.36 26.01
C LYS A 261 32.36 -35.87 25.49
N SER A 262 32.70 -35.67 24.21
CA SER A 262 34.01 -36.00 23.66
C SER A 262 35.11 -35.10 24.18
N GLU A 263 34.84 -33.80 24.35
CA GLU A 263 35.79 -32.83 24.91
C GLU A 263 36.08 -33.10 26.41
N ASN A 264 35.08 -33.55 27.17
CA ASN A 264 35.27 -33.93 28.57
C ASN A 264 35.93 -35.30 28.75
N LYS A 265 35.73 -36.24 27.80
CA LYS A 265 36.41 -37.54 27.80
C LYS A 265 37.89 -37.41 27.43
N GLY A 266 38.24 -36.52 26.50
CA GLY A 266 39.63 -36.23 26.15
C GLY A 266 40.42 -35.44 27.22
N LYS A 267 39.75 -34.84 28.21
CA LYS A 267 40.40 -34.14 29.33
C LYS A 267 40.69 -35.02 30.56
N ASN A 268 40.11 -36.22 30.63
CA ASN A 268 40.35 -37.14 31.75
C ASN A 268 41.50 -38.13 31.52
N ASP A 269 42.01 -38.21 30.29
CA ASP A 269 43.05 -39.17 29.89
C ASP A 269 44.31 -38.47 29.37
N ASP A 270 44.84 -37.44 30.03
CA ASP A 270 46.30 -37.18 30.01
C ASP A 270 46.76 -36.13 31.04
N PHE A 271 48.00 -36.33 31.52
CA PHE A 271 48.80 -35.48 32.42
C PHE A 271 48.56 -35.53 33.94
N SER A 272 49.03 -36.64 34.52
CA SER A 272 49.79 -36.59 35.77
C SER A 272 51.21 -36.05 35.48
N SER A 273 51.52 -34.80 35.85
CA SER A 273 52.88 -34.46 36.31
C SER A 273 52.88 -33.22 37.20
N LYS A 274 53.86 -33.20 38.10
CA LYS A 274 53.92 -32.42 39.34
C LYS A 274 54.15 -30.92 39.12
N ARG A 275 53.44 -30.14 39.94
CA ARG A 275 53.69 -28.77 40.41
C ARG A 275 55.14 -28.26 40.33
N VAL A 276 55.36 -27.12 39.66
CA VAL A 276 56.21 -25.98 40.11
C VAL A 276 55.65 -24.68 39.49
N THR A 277 55.56 -23.60 40.27
CA THR A 277 55.26 -22.21 39.85
C THR A 277 56.27 -21.27 40.53
N PRO A 278 56.39 -19.97 40.18
CA PRO A 278 56.66 -19.24 38.91
C PRO A 278 57.87 -18.24 39.12
N PRO A 279 58.24 -17.23 38.25
CA PRO A 279 57.47 -15.98 38.10
C PRO A 279 57.61 -15.16 36.77
N LYS A 280 56.61 -14.28 36.55
CA LYS A 280 56.54 -12.98 35.85
C LYS A 280 57.54 -12.61 34.73
N GLY A 281 57.01 -12.27 33.55
CA GLY A 281 57.69 -11.42 32.56
C GLY A 281 56.83 -11.00 31.35
N LYS A 282 56.38 -9.74 31.35
CA LYS A 282 56.09 -8.79 30.24
C LYS A 282 55.45 -9.24 28.89
N GLN A 283 54.33 -8.56 28.57
CA GLN A 283 53.93 -7.93 27.28
C GLN A 283 53.90 -8.74 25.96
N GLN A 284 52.71 -8.87 25.33
CA GLN A 284 52.30 -8.22 24.05
C GLN A 284 51.05 -8.88 23.41
N PRO A 285 50.26 -8.15 22.59
CA PRO A 285 48.96 -8.61 22.10
C PRO A 285 49.08 -9.65 20.99
N GLN A 286 48.34 -10.75 21.10
CA GLN A 286 48.32 -11.80 20.09
C GLN A 286 47.66 -11.31 18.81
N ARG A 287 48.43 -11.35 17.71
CA ARG A 287 47.97 -11.16 16.33
C ARG A 287 46.87 -12.18 16.01
N ARG A 288 45.80 -11.69 15.40
CA ARG A 288 44.68 -12.48 14.86
C ARG A 288 45.19 -13.40 13.73
N PRO A 289 44.96 -14.72 13.76
CA PRO A 289 45.21 -15.57 12.60
C PRO A 289 44.17 -15.30 11.51
N THR A 290 44.63 -15.09 10.28
CA THR A 290 43.84 -15.04 9.06
C THR A 290 43.26 -16.43 8.75
N PRO A 291 41.99 -16.58 8.32
CA PRO A 291 41.45 -17.89 7.95
C PRO A 291 42.02 -18.38 6.59
N PRO A 292 42.15 -19.70 6.39
CA PRO A 292 42.68 -20.26 5.15
C PRO A 292 41.67 -20.14 3.99
N ARG A 293 42.23 -19.96 2.78
CA ARG A 293 41.54 -19.98 1.47
C ARG A 293 41.23 -21.42 1.03
N GLY A 294 40.03 -21.63 0.47
CA GLY A 294 39.55 -22.86 -0.21
C GLY A 294 38.23 -23.33 0.42
N ASP A 295 37.10 -23.52 -0.26
CA ASP A 295 36.79 -23.73 -1.66
C ASP A 295 35.43 -23.06 -2.03
N GLY A 296 35.19 -22.82 -3.33
CA GLY A 296 34.07 -22.03 -3.85
C GLY A 296 32.65 -22.57 -3.58
N PRO A 297 31.60 -21.77 -3.83
CA PRO A 297 30.22 -22.12 -3.50
C PRO A 297 29.67 -23.26 -4.39
N PRO A 298 28.77 -24.11 -3.87
CA PRO A 298 28.20 -25.23 -4.63
C PRO A 298 27.33 -24.73 -5.79
N GLN A 299 27.53 -25.33 -6.97
CA GLN A 299 26.80 -25.01 -8.20
C GLN A 299 25.31 -25.37 -8.07
N ARG A 300 24.44 -24.43 -8.47
CA ARG A 300 22.98 -24.63 -8.60
C ARG A 300 22.67 -25.64 -9.72
N PRO A 301 21.77 -26.61 -9.53
CA PRO A 301 21.30 -27.46 -10.61
C PRO A 301 20.46 -26.63 -11.62
N LYS A 302 20.73 -26.83 -12.92
CA LYS A 302 19.99 -26.19 -14.03
C LYS A 302 18.57 -26.79 -14.16
N PRO A 303 17.55 -26.00 -14.47
CA PRO A 303 16.21 -26.53 -14.74
C PRO A 303 16.17 -27.27 -16.09
N PRO A 304 15.31 -28.30 -16.24
CA PRO A 304 15.16 -29.03 -17.49
C PRO A 304 14.50 -28.14 -18.56
N LYS A 305 15.04 -28.20 -19.78
CA LYS A 305 14.43 -27.57 -20.96
C LYS A 305 13.13 -28.29 -21.31
N ARG A 306 12.01 -27.56 -21.29
CA ARG A 306 10.83 -27.85 -22.09
C ARG A 306 10.16 -26.54 -22.47
#